data_AF-A0A3G6MWM3-F1
#
_entry.id   AF-A0A3G6MWM3-F1
#
_cell.length_a   1.000
_cell.length_b   1.000
_cell.length_c   1.000
_cell.angle_alpha   90.00
_cell.angle_beta   90.00
_cell.angle_gamma   90.00
#
_symmetry.space_group_name_H-M   'P 1'
#
loop_
_entity.id
_entity.type
_entity.pdbx_description
1 polymer ?
#
loop_
_entity_poly.entity_id
_entity_poly.type
_entity_poly.pdbx_seq_one_letter_code
_entity_poly.pdbx_strand_id
1 'polypeptide(L)'
;MVKNIISLVLLLVSVFLAFKHGWDTFNYKENPEAMKMMGELGITETMIPVFGGVTLLVGVLLLIPKTFFLGNVLNAISILIIMALAMRIGNFKMVLMEIPFLMMPLVLIWLKYPFLKN
;
A
#
# COMPACT_ATOMS: atom_id res chain seq x y z
N MET A 1 3.22 4.33 -26.43
CA MET A 1 3.79 3.00 -26.11
C MET A 1 4.63 3.01 -24.84
N VAL A 2 5.63 3.90 -24.71
CA VAL A 2 6.46 4.01 -23.49
C VAL A 2 5.64 4.23 -22.20
N LYS A 3 4.68 5.17 -22.21
CA LYS A 3 3.77 5.41 -21.07
C LYS A 3 3.02 4.14 -20.61
N ASN A 4 2.60 3.30 -21.56
CA ASN A 4 1.85 2.08 -21.26
C ASN A 4 2.76 1.01 -20.64
N ILE A 5 3.99 0.89 -21.13
CA ILE A 5 5.00 -0.02 -20.56
C ILE A 5 5.34 0.40 -19.13
N ILE A 6 5.64 1.69 -18.92
CA ILE A 6 5.94 2.23 -17.58
C ILE A 6 4.78 1.96 -16.62
N SER A 7 3.56 2.24 -17.07
CA SER A 7 2.38 2.06 -16.23
C SER A 7 2.06 0.59 -15.95
N LEU A 8 2.33 -0.32 -16.89
CA LEU A 8 2.21 -1.76 -16.68
C LEU A 8 3.23 -2.26 -15.66
N VAL A 9 4.49 -1.82 -15.79
CA VAL A 9 5.54 -2.15 -14.83
C VAL A 9 5.17 -1.62 -13.45
N LEU A 10 4.71 -0.36 -13.34
CA LEU A 10 4.26 0.23 -12.08
C LEU A 10 3.07 -0.53 -11.47
N LEU A 11 2.11 -0.99 -12.29
CA LEU A 11 1.01 -1.82 -11.81
C LEU A 11 1.54 -3.15 -11.27
N LEU A 12 2.39 -3.86 -12.02
CA LEU A 12 2.93 -5.15 -11.60
C LEU A 12 3.73 -5.02 -10.30
N VAL A 13 4.56 -3.97 -10.19
CA VAL A 13 5.29 -3.65 -8.96
C VAL A 13 4.32 -3.37 -7.81
N SER A 14 3.28 -2.56 -8.04
CA SER A 14 2.30 -2.22 -6.99
C SER A 14 1.52 -3.44 -6.51
N VAL A 15 1.11 -4.32 -7.43
CA VAL A 15 0.45 -5.59 -7.10
C VAL A 15 1.40 -6.49 -6.32
N PHE A 16 2.63 -6.69 -6.81
CA PHE A 16 3.63 -7.50 -6.12
C PHE A 16 3.90 -6.99 -4.70
N LEU A 17 4.09 -5.69 -4.52
CA LEU A 17 4.28 -5.08 -3.21
C LEU A 17 3.06 -5.24 -2.32
N ALA A 18 1.84 -5.08 -2.84
CA ALA A 18 0.62 -5.29 -2.06
C ALA A 18 0.50 -6.73 -1.55
N PHE A 19 0.76 -7.73 -2.41
CA PHE A 19 0.77 -9.13 -2.00
C PHE A 19 1.88 -9.45 -1.00
N LYS A 20 3.10 -8.93 -1.24
CA LYS A 20 4.24 -9.09 -0.34
C LYS A 20 3.96 -8.47 1.04
N HIS A 21 3.56 -7.20 1.09
CA HIS A 21 3.27 -6.51 2.35
C HIS A 21 2.09 -7.14 3.09
N GLY A 22 1.04 -7.56 2.38
CA GLY A 22 -0.07 -8.30 2.98
C GLY A 22 0.42 -9.62 3.61
N TRP A 23 1.22 -10.39 2.89
CA TRP A 23 1.79 -11.65 3.38
C TRP A 23 2.75 -11.44 4.57
N ASP A 24 3.66 -10.47 4.49
CA ASP A 24 4.58 -10.12 5.57
C ASP A 24 3.82 -9.67 6.83
N THR A 25 2.70 -8.95 6.64
CA THR A 25 1.81 -8.54 7.74
C THR A 25 1.10 -9.73 8.38
N PHE A 26 0.78 -10.79 7.65
CA PHE A 26 0.24 -12.02 8.25
C PHE A 26 1.30 -12.86 8.96
N ASN A 27 2.56 -12.81 8.49
CA ASN A 27 3.70 -13.45 9.13
C ASN A 27 4.41 -12.54 10.15
N TYR A 28 3.74 -11.49 10.65
CA TYR A 28 4.30 -10.52 11.59
C TYR A 28 4.93 -11.13 12.84
N LYS A 29 4.46 -12.31 13.26
CA LYS A 29 5.01 -13.06 14.41
C LYS A 29 6.43 -13.57 14.18
N GLU A 30 6.87 -13.71 12.93
CA GLU A 30 8.22 -14.14 12.58
C GLU A 30 9.21 -12.97 12.57
N ASN A 31 8.74 -11.73 12.71
CA ASN A 31 9.58 -10.53 12.68
C ASN A 31 9.37 -9.63 13.92
N PRO A 32 10.19 -9.82 14.98
CA PRO A 32 10.07 -9.07 16.25
C PRO A 32 10.18 -7.55 16.10
N GLU A 33 10.94 -7.09 15.09
CA GLU A 33 11.11 -5.67 14.81
C GLU A 33 9.82 -5.06 14.25
N ALA A 34 9.15 -5.75 13.33
CA ALA A 34 7.87 -5.34 12.78
C ALA A 34 6.77 -5.30 13.86
N MET A 35 6.76 -6.28 14.76
CA MET A 35 5.84 -6.30 15.93
C MET A 35 6.06 -5.09 16.84
N LYS A 36 7.32 -4.79 17.18
CA LYS A 36 7.66 -3.64 18.03
C LYS A 36 7.20 -2.34 17.37
N MET A 37 7.47 -2.17 16.08
CA MET A 37 7.07 -1.00 15.30
C MET A 37 5.54 -0.83 15.25
N MET A 38 4.80 -1.90 15.01
CA MET A 38 3.33 -1.86 15.04
C MET A 38 2.80 -1.48 16.43
N GLY A 39 3.40 -2.04 17.49
CA GLY A 39 3.08 -1.66 18.87
C GLY A 39 3.35 -0.19 19.16
N GLU A 40 4.48 0.35 18.71
CA GLU A 40 4.82 1.77 18.84
C GLU A 40 3.81 2.68 18.11
N LEU A 41 3.31 2.25 16.94
CA LEU A 41 2.26 2.96 16.18
C LEU A 41 0.87 2.88 16.83
N GLY A 42 0.71 2.13 17.92
CA GLY A 42 -0.58 1.89 18.57
C GLY A 42 -1.47 0.90 17.81
N ILE A 43 -0.91 0.13 16.88
CA ILE A 43 -1.60 -0.94 16.15
C ILE A 43 -1.63 -2.17 17.06
N THR A 44 -2.83 -2.53 17.53
CA THR A 44 -3.00 -3.74 18.35
C THR A 44 -2.91 -5.01 17.49
N GLU A 45 -2.60 -6.15 18.10
CA GLU A 45 -2.54 -7.45 17.41
C GLU A 45 -3.83 -7.78 16.64
N THR A 46 -4.98 -7.30 17.12
CA THR A 46 -6.28 -7.49 16.44
C THR A 46 -6.43 -6.67 15.16
N MET A 47 -5.69 -5.56 15.03
CA MET A 47 -5.72 -4.69 13.85
C MET A 47 -4.75 -5.18 12.76
N ILE A 48 -3.72 -5.95 13.12
CA ILE A 48 -2.71 -6.45 12.17
C ILE A 48 -3.34 -7.27 11.03
N PRO A 49 -4.21 -8.27 11.29
CA PRO A 49 -4.91 -9.01 10.23
C PRO A 49 -5.79 -8.12 9.35
N VAL A 50 -6.35 -7.05 9.90
CA VAL A 50 -7.17 -6.09 9.15
C VAL A 50 -6.32 -5.33 8.15
N PHE A 51 -5.16 -4.80 8.56
CA PHE A 51 -4.22 -4.13 7.65
C PHE A 51 -3.66 -5.09 6.60
N GLY A 52 -3.32 -6.33 6.99
CA GLY A 52 -2.89 -7.37 6.04
C GLY A 52 -3.97 -7.68 5.00
N GLY A 53 -5.21 -7.86 5.44
CA GLY A 53 -6.36 -8.12 4.58
C GLY A 53 -6.67 -6.96 3.63
N VAL A 54 -6.62 -5.71 4.12
CA VAL A 54 -6.79 -4.51 3.29
C VAL A 54 -5.71 -4.42 2.22
N THR A 55 -4.45 -4.69 2.57
CA THR A 55 -3.34 -4.65 1.62
C THR A 55 -3.48 -5.72 0.53
N LEU A 56 -3.89 -6.95 0.89
CA LEU A 56 -4.20 -7.99 -0.10
C LEU A 56 -5.39 -7.61 -0.98
N LEU A 57 -6.44 -7.03 -0.38
CA LEU A 57 -7.61 -6.55 -1.11
C LEU A 57 -7.20 -5.48 -2.13
N VAL A 58 -6.33 -4.54 -1.77
CA VAL A 58 -5.75 -3.57 -2.72
C VAL A 58 -5.10 -4.29 -3.89
N GLY A 59 -4.24 -5.29 -3.65
CA GLY A 59 -3.60 -6.07 -4.71
C GLY A 59 -4.60 -6.69 -5.69
N VAL A 60 -5.71 -7.24 -5.18
CA VAL A 60 -6.80 -7.80 -5.99
C VAL A 60 -7.56 -6.72 -6.76
N LEU A 61 -7.90 -5.60 -6.11
CA LEU A 61 -8.64 -4.50 -6.73
C LEU A 61 -7.84 -3.81 -7.84
N LEU A 62 -6.51 -3.77 -7.74
CA LEU A 62 -5.63 -3.21 -8.77
C LEU A 62 -5.60 -4.07 -10.05
N LEU A 63 -5.80 -5.39 -9.94
CA LEU A 63 -5.85 -6.30 -11.09
C LEU A 63 -7.15 -6.21 -11.88
N ILE A 64 -8.25 -5.82 -11.23
CA ILE A 64 -9.57 -5.71 -11.87
C ILE A 64 -9.75 -4.30 -12.45
N PRO A 65 -9.94 -4.16 -13.77
CA PRO A 65 -10.03 -2.86 -14.45
C PRO A 65 -11.03 -1.88 -13.84
N LYS A 66 -12.22 -2.40 -13.49
CA LYS A 66 -13.33 -1.61 -12.97
C LYS A 66 -13.08 -1.08 -11.56
N THR A 67 -12.17 -1.70 -10.81
CA THR A 67 -11.85 -1.32 -9.43
C THR A 67 -10.49 -0.66 -9.29
N PHE A 68 -9.74 -0.50 -10.38
CA PHE A 68 -8.39 0.06 -10.34
C PHE A 68 -8.31 1.40 -9.60
N PHE A 69 -9.23 2.33 -9.88
CA PHE A 69 -9.28 3.61 -9.19
C PHE A 69 -9.52 3.43 -7.69
N LEU A 70 -10.51 2.61 -7.31
CA LEU A 70 -10.84 2.34 -5.92
C LEU A 70 -9.69 1.65 -5.18
N GLY A 71 -9.00 0.71 -5.82
CA GLY A 71 -7.82 0.04 -5.27
C GLY A 71 -6.69 1.02 -4.97
N ASN A 72 -6.39 1.94 -5.88
CA ASN A 72 -5.39 2.99 -5.64
C ASN A 72 -5.81 3.97 -4.56
N VAL A 73 -7.09 4.37 -4.49
CA VAL A 73 -7.61 5.24 -3.43
C VAL A 73 -7.50 4.56 -2.06
N LEU A 74 -7.92 3.29 -1.96
CA LEU A 74 -7.81 2.51 -0.74
C LEU A 74 -6.35 2.34 -0.31
N ASN A 75 -5.44 2.12 -1.27
CA ASN A 75 -4.00 2.06 -1.00
C ASN A 75 -3.48 3.38 -0.42
N ALA A 76 -3.80 4.51 -1.07
CA ALA A 76 -3.36 5.83 -0.62
C ALA A 76 -3.88 6.17 0.79
N ILE A 77 -5.15 5.87 1.08
CA ILE A 77 -5.74 6.06 2.41
C ILE A 77 -5.02 5.20 3.45
N SER A 78 -4.74 3.93 3.14
CA SER A 78 -4.06 3.01 4.06
C SER A 78 -2.67 3.54 4.43
N ILE A 79 -1.88 3.98 3.44
CA ILE A 79 -0.55 4.55 3.66
C ILE A 79 -0.66 5.86 4.45
N LEU A 80 -1.62 6.72 4.14
CA LEU A 80 -1.83 7.97 4.85
C LEU A 80 -2.18 7.75 6.33
N ILE A 81 -2.96 6.72 6.65
CA ILE A 81 -3.24 6.32 8.04
C ILE A 81 -1.96 5.93 8.76
N ILE A 82 -1.12 5.07 8.16
CA ILE A 82 0.16 4.66 8.76
C ILE A 82 1.09 5.87 8.95
N MET A 83 1.19 6.77 7.96
CA MET A 83 1.96 8.01 8.07
C MET A 83 1.45 8.91 9.20
N ALA A 84 0.15 9.06 9.36
CA ALA A 84 -0.45 9.86 10.43
C ALA A 84 -0.15 9.27 11.82
N LEU A 85 -0.22 7.93 11.95
CA LEU A 85 0.17 7.23 13.18
C LEU A 85 1.66 7.40 13.48
N ALA A 86 2.53 7.27 12.47
CA ALA A 86 3.96 7.48 12.60
C ALA A 86 4.31 8.92 13.01
N MET A 87 3.61 9.90 12.45
CA MET A 87 3.76 11.31 12.81
C MET A 87 3.31 11.58 14.25
N ARG A 88 2.22 10.96 14.71
CA ARG A 88 1.73 11.09 16.09
C ARG A 88 2.76 10.67 17.13
N ILE A 89 3.59 9.67 16.83
CA ILE A 89 4.65 9.18 17.72
C ILE A 89 6.01 9.81 17.45
N GLY A 90 6.09 10.83 16.58
CA GLY A 90 7.32 11.53 16.25
C GLY A 90 8.28 10.75 15.34
N ASN A 91 7.85 9.65 14.72
CA ASN A 91 8.69 8.85 13.82
C ASN A 91 8.71 9.43 12.40
N PHE A 92 9.36 10.59 12.24
CA PHE A 92 9.48 11.27 10.95
C PHE A 92 10.26 10.46 9.91
N LYS A 93 11.17 9.59 10.35
CA LYS A 93 11.90 8.69 9.44
C LYS A 93 10.94 7.77 8.71
N MET A 94 10.00 7.16 9.43
CA MET A 94 8.97 6.32 8.82
C MET A 94 8.07 7.12 7.89
N VAL A 95 7.60 8.30 8.32
CA VAL A 95 6.79 9.17 7.46
C VAL A 95 7.48 9.43 6.11
N LEU A 96 8.77 9.76 6.13
CA LEU A 96 9.55 9.99 4.91
C LEU A 96 9.71 8.73 4.06
N MET A 97 9.88 7.56 4.68
CA MET A 97 9.97 6.28 3.98
C MET A 97 8.65 5.89 3.29
N GLU A 98 7.51 6.32 3.81
CA GLU A 98 6.18 6.04 3.25
C GLU A 98 5.80 6.97 2.07
N ILE A 99 6.45 8.13 1.92
CA ILE A 99 6.14 9.10 0.85
C ILE A 99 6.21 8.49 -0.56
N PRO A 100 7.28 7.75 -0.95
CA PRO A 100 7.33 7.08 -2.24
C PRO A 100 6.17 6.12 -2.47
N PHE A 101 5.74 5.40 -1.43
CA PHE A 101 4.62 4.48 -1.49
C PHE A 101 3.30 5.22 -1.66
N LEU A 102 3.11 6.38 -1.01
CA LEU A 102 1.93 7.23 -1.22
C LEU A 102 1.90 7.84 -2.62
N MET A 103 3.06 8.20 -3.17
CA MET A 103 3.14 8.75 -4.53
C MET A 103 2.74 7.74 -5.60
N MET A 104 3.08 6.46 -5.44
CA MET A 104 2.75 5.41 -6.43
C MET A 104 1.26 5.34 -6.83
N PRO A 105 0.28 5.18 -5.91
CA PRO A 105 -1.13 5.11 -6.27
C PRO A 105 -1.64 6.42 -6.89
N LEU A 106 -1.11 7.58 -6.46
CA LEU A 106 -1.47 8.88 -7.04
C LEU A 106 -0.94 9.01 -8.49
N VAL A 107 0.29 8.57 -8.73
CA VAL A 107 0.88 8.52 -10.07
C VAL A 107 0.12 7.54 -10.96
N LEU A 108 -0.26 6.38 -10.45
CA LEU A 108 -1.06 5.39 -11.18
C LEU A 108 -2.43 5.93 -11.60
N ILE A 109 -3.12 6.64 -10.69
CA ILE A 109 -4.38 7.34 -11.00
C ILE A 109 -4.15 8.39 -12.09
N TRP A 110 -3.09 9.20 -11.97
CA TRP A 110 -2.77 10.24 -12.94
C TRP A 110 -2.39 9.69 -14.33
N LEU A 111 -1.69 8.56 -14.39
CA LEU A 111 -1.31 7.89 -15.63
C LEU A 111 -2.51 7.29 -16.38
N LYS A 112 -3.62 7.01 -15.67
CA LYS A 112 -4.87 6.45 -16.21
C LYS A 112 -4.68 5.13 -16.99
N TYR A 113 -3.76 4.28 -16.56
CA TYR A 113 -3.43 2.98 -17.19
C TYR A 113 -3.60 1.87 -16.15
N PRO A 114 -3.96 0.60 -16.50
CA PRO A 114 -4.03 -0.03 -17.82
C PRO A 114 -5.21 0.29 -18.71
N PHE A 115 -6.26 0.87 -18.15
CA PHE A 115 -7.58 0.77 -18.76
C PHE A 115 -8.10 2.15 -19.15
N LEU A 116 -7.57 2.67 -20.26
CA LEU A 116 -8.29 3.67 -21.04
C LEU A 116 -8.54 3.15 -22.44
N LYS A 117 -9.77 2.68 -22.65
CA LYS A 117 -10.53 3.03 -23.84
C LYS A 117 -11.52 4.11 -23.36
N ASN A 118 -11.13 5.38 -23.45
CA ASN A 118 -12.12 6.46 -23.46
C ASN A 118 -12.87 6.37 -24.79
#